data_AF-A0A8T9Q4E0-F1
#
_entry.id   AF-A0A8T9Q4E0-F1
#
_cell.length_a   1.000
_cell.length_b   1.000
_cell.length_c   1.000
_cell.angle_alpha   90.00
_cell.angle_beta   90.00
_cell.angle_gamma   90.00
#
_symmetry.space_group_name_H-M   'P 1'
#
loop_
_entity.id
_entity.type
_entity.pdbx_description
1 polymer ?
#
loop_
_entity_poly.entity_id
_entity_poly.type
_entity_poly.pdbx_seq_one_letter_code
_entity_poly.pdbx_strand_id
1 'polypeptide(L)'
;MLIQASVFRQFGLDENLTRYGHEDTKFGWLLRQAQVPVRHLDNPVLHDGLEPAAVFLEKSHQAVRNLALLYRHEQLGAETRLMRLALQVCRTGLSKFVQTSLRLLLPALRRNLLSESPNLRQFDLLKLYWLLQELSQPLEREKARL
;
A
#
# COMPACT_ATOMS: atom_id res chain seq x y z
N MET A 1 6.69 -6.45 17.91
CA MET A 1 5.39 -7.05 18.26
C MET A 1 5.64 -8.24 19.17
N LEU A 2 4.77 -8.49 20.15
CA LEU A 2 4.79 -9.71 20.95
C LEU A 2 3.47 -10.45 20.73
N ILE A 3 3.54 -11.78 20.60
CA ILE A 3 2.37 -12.63 20.33
C ILE A 3 2.48 -13.94 21.10
N GLN A 4 1.33 -14.44 21.56
CA GLN A 4 1.27 -15.76 22.18
C GLN A 4 1.58 -16.85 21.15
N ALA A 5 2.40 -17.82 21.54
CA ALA A 5 2.83 -18.90 20.63
C ALA A 5 1.66 -19.72 20.06
N SER A 6 0.59 -19.92 20.86
CA SER A 6 -0.64 -20.60 20.40
C SER A 6 -1.33 -19.85 19.25
N VAL A 7 -1.48 -18.53 19.40
CA VAL A 7 -2.09 -17.68 18.37
C VAL A 7 -1.21 -17.64 17.12
N PHE A 8 0.11 -17.49 17.27
CA PHE A 8 1.02 -17.49 16.12
C PHE A 8 0.97 -18.82 15.36
N ARG A 9 0.93 -19.97 16.05
CA ARG A 9 0.80 -21.28 15.39
C ARG A 9 -0.52 -21.49 14.66
N GLN A 10 -1.58 -20.82 15.11
CA GLN A 10 -2.91 -20.94 14.49
C GLN A 10 -3.02 -20.18 13.16
N PHE A 11 -2.46 -18.98 13.10
CA PHE A 11 -2.60 -18.10 11.93
C PHE A 11 -1.35 -18.09 11.03
N GLY A 12 -0.15 -18.16 11.63
CA GLY A 12 1.13 -18.16 10.93
C GLY A 12 1.40 -16.90 10.10
N LEU A 13 2.59 -16.83 9.52
CA LEU A 13 2.85 -15.94 8.38
C LEU A 13 2.81 -16.81 7.13
N ASP A 14 2.16 -16.32 6.08
CA ASP A 14 2.05 -17.03 4.81
C ASP A 14 3.35 -16.80 4.01
N GLU A 15 4.34 -17.67 4.21
CA GLU A 15 5.69 -17.58 3.63
C GLU A 15 5.72 -17.63 2.09
N ASN A 16 4.59 -17.95 1.44
CA ASN A 16 4.46 -17.91 -0.02
C ASN A 16 4.32 -16.47 -0.55
N LEU A 17 4.01 -15.50 0.32
CA LEU A 17 3.86 -14.09 -0.03
C LEU A 17 5.21 -13.35 0.08
N THR A 18 6.18 -13.74 -0.74
CA THR A 18 7.54 -13.16 -0.80
C THR A 18 7.62 -11.68 -1.20
N ARG A 19 6.49 -11.00 -1.44
CA ARG A 19 6.44 -9.57 -1.76
C ARG A 19 6.17 -8.76 -0.50
N TYR A 20 7.09 -7.84 -0.21
CA TYR A 20 7.16 -6.97 0.98
C TYR A 20 5.80 -6.54 1.58
N GLY A 21 5.52 -6.90 2.83
CA GLY A 21 4.38 -6.38 3.60
C GLY A 21 3.00 -7.00 3.33
N HIS A 22 2.93 -8.03 2.47
CA HIS A 22 1.73 -8.86 2.32
C HIS A 22 1.45 -9.69 3.58
N GLU A 23 2.49 -10.32 4.14
CA GLU A 23 2.39 -11.23 5.27
C GLU A 23 1.84 -10.54 6.53
N ASP A 24 2.45 -9.41 6.93
CA ASP A 24 2.04 -8.67 8.13
C ASP A 24 0.60 -8.13 8.04
N THR A 25 0.23 -7.61 6.87
CA THR A 25 -1.11 -7.03 6.65
C THR A 25 -2.18 -8.12 6.69
N LYS A 26 -1.94 -9.24 5.99
CA LYS A 26 -2.83 -10.40 5.99
C LYS A 26 -2.93 -11.01 7.38
N PHE A 27 -1.81 -11.12 8.08
CA PHE A 27 -1.76 -11.61 9.45
C PHE A 27 -2.61 -10.74 10.40
N GLY A 28 -2.42 -9.41 10.37
CA GLY A 28 -3.22 -8.49 11.16
C GLY A 28 -4.72 -8.57 10.85
N TRP A 29 -5.06 -8.79 9.58
CA TRP A 29 -6.45 -8.99 9.16
C TRP A 29 -7.04 -10.31 9.69
N LEU A 30 -6.31 -11.43 9.61
CA LEU A 30 -6.73 -12.72 10.15
C LEU A 30 -6.98 -12.63 11.66
N LEU A 31 -6.07 -11.98 12.40
CA LEU A 31 -6.24 -11.74 13.83
C LEU A 31 -7.49 -10.90 14.12
N ARG A 32 -7.75 -9.87 13.31
CA ARG A 32 -8.95 -9.04 13.42
C ARG A 32 -10.23 -9.84 13.15
N GLN A 33 -10.26 -10.67 12.10
CA GLN A 33 -11.41 -11.52 11.78
C GLN A 33 -11.72 -12.51 12.89
N ALA A 34 -10.69 -13.11 13.48
CA ALA A 34 -10.81 -14.01 14.62
C ALA A 34 -11.05 -13.28 15.95
N GLN A 35 -11.22 -11.95 15.92
CA GLN A 35 -11.46 -11.10 17.08
C GLN A 35 -10.40 -11.28 18.19
N VAL A 36 -9.16 -11.56 17.81
CA VAL A 36 -8.05 -11.71 18.75
C VAL A 36 -7.81 -10.35 19.43
N PRO A 37 -7.83 -10.27 20.77
CA PRO A 37 -7.60 -9.01 21.47
C PRO A 37 -6.19 -8.46 21.20
N VAL A 38 -6.12 -7.23 20.70
CA VAL A 38 -4.84 -6.53 20.45
C VAL A 38 -4.72 -5.36 21.42
N ARG A 39 -3.64 -5.36 22.21
CA ARG A 39 -3.28 -4.22 23.06
C ARG A 39 -2.20 -3.40 22.34
N HIS A 40 -2.56 -2.19 21.92
CA HIS A 40 -1.60 -1.24 21.38
C HIS A 40 -0.75 -0.65 22.51
N LEU A 41 0.57 -0.61 22.30
CA LEU A 41 1.52 0.03 23.21
C LEU A 41 2.09 1.26 22.51
N ASP A 42 2.07 2.39 23.20
CA ASP A 42 2.66 3.63 22.73
C ASP A 42 4.17 3.57 22.89
N ASN A 43 4.84 2.94 21.92
CA ASN A 43 6.29 2.88 21.83
C ASN A 43 6.75 3.69 20.60
N PRO A 44 6.89 5.02 20.72
CA PRO A 44 7.26 5.86 19.59
C PRO A 44 8.63 5.44 19.07
N VAL A 45 8.71 5.25 17.75
CA VAL A 45 9.95 4.86 17.07
C VAL A 45 10.73 6.11 16.70
N LEU A 46 12.03 6.13 17.00
CA LEU A 46 12.96 7.12 16.49
C LEU A 46 13.37 6.72 15.07
N HIS A 47 13.26 7.65 14.13
CA HIS A 47 13.72 7.46 12.76
C HIS A 47 14.95 8.33 12.51
N ASP A 48 16.11 7.71 12.39
CA ASP A 48 17.41 8.40 12.24
C ASP A 48 17.61 9.05 10.86
N GLY A 49 16.58 9.08 10.01
CA GLY A 49 16.64 9.71 8.68
C GLY A 49 17.62 9.05 7.71
N LEU A 50 18.04 7.82 8.00
CA LEU A 50 19.07 7.09 7.24
C LEU A 50 18.58 6.60 5.87
N GLU A 51 17.27 6.63 5.61
CA GLU A 51 16.71 6.18 4.34
C GLU A 51 16.63 7.32 3.31
N PRO A 52 17.31 7.19 2.15
CA PRO A 52 17.21 8.18 1.09
C PRO A 52 15.78 8.29 0.56
N ALA A 53 15.34 9.51 0.24
CA ALA A 53 13.99 9.79 -0.27
C ALA A 53 13.62 8.93 -1.50
N ALA A 54 14.58 8.66 -2.39
CA ALA A 54 14.37 7.78 -3.54
C ALA A 54 14.02 6.33 -3.13
N VAL A 55 14.72 5.79 -2.13
CA VAL A 55 14.48 4.44 -1.60
C VAL A 55 13.13 4.38 -0.91
N PHE A 56 12.79 5.41 -0.11
CA PHE A 56 11.47 5.55 0.51
C PHE A 56 10.34 5.55 -0.53
N LEU A 57 10.50 6.32 -1.62
CA LEU A 57 9.49 6.37 -2.69
C LEU A 57 9.35 5.04 -3.41
N GLU A 58 10.44 4.31 -3.62
CA GLU A 58 10.40 2.96 -4.21
C GLU A 58 9.65 1.97 -3.31
N LYS A 59 10.00 1.91 -2.03
CA LYS A 59 9.30 1.07 -1.03
C LYS A 59 7.82 1.44 -0.92
N SER A 60 7.51 2.73 -0.96
CA SER A 60 6.14 3.23 -0.95
C SER A 60 5.36 2.81 -2.20
N HIS A 61 5.98 2.85 -3.37
CA HIS A 61 5.36 2.39 -4.60
C HIS A 61 5.09 0.87 -4.57
N GLN A 62 6.04 0.08 -4.06
CA GLN A 62 5.85 -1.35 -3.83
C GLN A 62 4.69 -1.61 -2.86
N ALA A 63 4.59 -0.87 -1.76
CA ALA A 63 3.47 -0.99 -0.83
C ALA A 63 2.10 -0.71 -1.48
N VAL A 64 2.01 0.29 -2.37
CA VAL A 64 0.78 0.57 -3.12
C VAL A 64 0.42 -0.56 -4.09
N ARG A 65 1.40 -1.15 -4.77
CA ARG A 65 1.19 -2.33 -5.62
C ARG A 65 0.65 -3.50 -4.81
N ASN A 66 1.23 -3.73 -3.64
CA ASN A 66 0.83 -4.82 -2.76
C ASN A 66 -0.60 -4.59 -2.24
N LEU A 67 -0.96 -3.35 -1.90
CA LEU A 67 -2.35 -3.03 -1.56
C LEU A 67 -3.33 -3.35 -2.71
N ALA A 68 -2.95 -3.08 -3.96
CA ALA A 68 -3.79 -3.40 -5.13
C ALA A 68 -3.97 -4.92 -5.31
N LEU A 69 -2.89 -5.69 -5.15
CA LEU A 69 -2.91 -7.16 -5.24
C LEU A 69 -3.80 -7.78 -4.15
N LEU A 70 -3.62 -7.34 -2.89
CA LEU A 70 -4.45 -7.79 -1.75
C LEU A 70 -5.93 -7.55 -2.00
N TYR A 71 -6.27 -6.39 -2.54
CA TYR A 71 -7.64 -6.05 -2.88
C TYR A 71 -8.21 -6.93 -4.02
N ARG A 72 -7.40 -7.26 -5.03
CA ARG A 72 -7.83 -8.09 -6.15
C ARG A 72 -8.06 -9.55 -5.76
N HIS A 73 -7.14 -10.12 -4.98
CA HIS A 73 -7.17 -11.53 -4.62
C HIS A 73 -8.10 -11.84 -3.44
N GLU A 74 -8.08 -10.99 -2.41
CA GLU A 74 -8.70 -11.30 -1.12
C GLU A 74 -9.69 -10.19 -0.67
N GLN A 75 -9.95 -9.18 -1.52
CA GLN A 75 -10.76 -7.98 -1.21
C GLN A 75 -10.26 -7.20 0.03
N LEU A 76 -8.99 -7.41 0.40
CA LEU A 76 -8.37 -6.78 1.56
C LEU A 76 -7.94 -5.34 1.27
N GLY A 77 -7.97 -4.51 2.33
CA GLY A 77 -7.52 -3.12 2.23
C GLY A 77 -8.53 -2.15 1.59
N ALA A 78 -9.74 -2.62 1.26
CA ALA A 78 -10.86 -1.82 0.74
C ALA A 78 -11.24 -0.64 1.66
N GLU A 79 -11.03 -0.80 2.97
CA GLU A 79 -11.33 0.19 4.00
C GLU A 79 -10.27 1.29 4.19
N THR A 80 -9.09 1.11 3.59
CA THR A 80 -8.05 2.15 3.61
C THR A 80 -8.55 3.41 2.91
N ARG A 81 -8.14 4.59 3.40
CA ARG A 81 -8.55 5.88 2.80
C ARG A 81 -8.14 5.97 1.32
N LEU A 82 -6.93 5.51 1.00
CA LEU A 82 -6.38 5.50 -0.35
C LEU A 82 -7.21 4.61 -1.28
N MET A 83 -7.52 3.38 -0.88
CA MET A 83 -8.33 2.46 -1.70
C MET A 83 -9.74 2.99 -1.89
N ARG A 84 -10.41 3.49 -0.84
CA ARG A 84 -11.76 4.07 -0.96
C ARG A 84 -11.79 5.20 -1.98
N LEU A 85 -10.83 6.11 -1.93
CA LEU A 85 -10.72 7.21 -2.89
C LEU A 85 -10.50 6.69 -4.32
N ALA A 86 -9.59 5.74 -4.50
CA ALA A 86 -9.33 5.15 -5.81
C ALA A 86 -10.57 4.45 -6.39
N LEU A 87 -11.30 3.70 -5.58
CA LEU A 87 -12.55 3.04 -5.98
C LEU A 87 -13.65 4.05 -6.33
N GLN A 88 -13.77 5.15 -5.58
CA GLN A 88 -14.68 6.25 -5.92
C GLN A 88 -14.34 6.86 -7.29
N VAL A 89 -13.07 7.15 -7.55
CA VAL A 89 -12.60 7.66 -8.86
C VAL A 89 -12.86 6.66 -9.98
N CYS A 90 -12.69 5.36 -9.73
CA CYS A 90 -13.03 4.33 -10.72
C CYS A 90 -14.54 4.27 -11.00
N ARG A 91 -15.39 4.45 -9.98
CA ARG A 91 -16.86 4.42 -10.10
C ARG A 91 -17.43 5.60 -10.90
N THR A 92 -16.77 6.76 -10.91
CA THR A 92 -17.25 7.92 -11.69
C THR A 92 -16.96 7.80 -13.19
N GLY A 93 -16.21 6.78 -13.63
CA GLY A 93 -15.78 6.65 -15.03
C GLY A 93 -14.66 7.62 -15.44
N LEU A 94 -14.26 8.55 -14.57
CA LEU A 94 -13.24 9.57 -14.83
C LEU A 94 -11.80 9.11 -14.55
N SER A 95 -11.60 7.83 -14.24
CA SER A 95 -10.28 7.30 -13.88
C SER A 95 -9.20 7.61 -14.92
N LYS A 96 -9.49 7.48 -16.23
CA LYS A 96 -8.53 7.82 -17.30
C LYS A 96 -8.16 9.31 -17.31
N PHE A 97 -9.13 10.20 -17.06
CA PHE A 97 -8.91 11.64 -17.00
C PHE A 97 -8.02 12.02 -15.81
N VAL A 98 -8.33 11.47 -14.62
CA VAL A 98 -7.54 11.68 -13.40
C VAL A 98 -6.12 11.14 -13.58
N GLN A 99 -5.96 9.94 -14.13
CA GLN A 99 -4.65 9.36 -14.41
C GLN A 99 -3.84 10.21 -15.39
N THR A 100 -4.46 10.73 -16.45
CA THR A 100 -3.79 11.57 -17.43
C THR A 100 -3.33 12.88 -16.80
N SER A 101 -4.20 13.52 -16.01
CA SER A 101 -3.89 14.76 -15.28
C SER A 101 -2.72 14.56 -14.31
N LEU A 102 -2.75 13.47 -13.53
CA LEU A 102 -1.67 13.14 -12.58
C LEU A 102 -0.37 12.74 -13.29
N ARG A 103 -0.44 12.10 -14.46
CA ARG A 103 0.72 11.78 -15.28
C ARG A 103 1.45 13.04 -15.75
N LEU A 104 0.72 14.09 -16.12
CA LEU A 104 1.31 15.37 -16.50
C LEU A 104 2.01 16.06 -15.32
N LEU A 105 1.45 15.94 -14.12
CA LEU A 105 2.02 16.49 -12.88
C LEU A 105 3.15 15.62 -12.30
N LEU A 106 3.30 14.38 -12.74
CA LEU A 106 4.23 13.39 -12.18
C LEU A 106 5.68 13.88 -12.04
N PRO A 107 6.28 14.57 -13.03
CA PRO A 107 7.65 15.08 -12.90
C PRO A 107 7.78 16.11 -11.78
N ALA A 108 6.78 17.00 -11.63
CA ALA A 108 6.75 18.02 -10.59
C ALA A 108 6.58 17.39 -9.20
N LEU A 109 5.67 16.42 -9.07
CA LEU A 109 5.47 15.67 -7.82
C LEU A 109 6.76 14.97 -7.39
N ARG A 110 7.43 14.26 -8.30
CA ARG A 110 8.70 13.56 -7.99
C ARG A 110 9.80 14.54 -7.60
N ARG A 111 9.93 15.67 -8.31
CA ARG A 111 10.94 16.69 -7.98
C ARG A 111 10.74 17.27 -6.59
N ASN A 112 9.49 17.56 -6.19
CA ASN A 112 9.22 18.04 -4.83
C ASN A 112 9.50 16.98 -3.76
N LEU A 113 9.14 15.72 -4.00
CA LEU A 113 9.34 14.64 -3.03
C LEU A 113 10.81 14.23 -2.86
N LEU A 114 11.66 14.56 -3.83
CA LEU A 114 13.11 14.39 -3.76
C LEU A 114 13.84 15.68 -3.34
N SER A 115 13.11 16.75 -3.01
CA SER A 115 13.69 18.00 -2.51
C SER A 115 13.87 17.98 -1.00
N GLU A 116 14.55 19.00 -0.47
CA GLU A 116 14.73 19.18 0.98
C GLU A 116 13.43 19.52 1.73
N SER A 117 12.37 19.93 1.01
CA SER A 117 11.08 20.31 1.60
C SER A 117 9.90 19.59 0.91
N PRO A 118 9.72 18.28 1.15
CA PRO A 118 8.68 17.48 0.50
C PRO A 118 7.28 17.82 1.04
N ASN A 119 6.28 17.78 0.17
CA ASN A 119 4.88 17.98 0.53
C ASN A 119 4.11 16.65 0.60
N LEU A 120 3.59 16.30 1.78
CA LEU A 120 2.86 15.05 1.99
C LEU A 120 1.58 14.92 1.17
N ARG A 121 0.92 16.03 0.80
CA ARG A 121 -0.25 15.98 -0.08
C ARG A 121 0.15 15.55 -1.50
N GLN A 122 1.33 15.97 -1.96
CA GLN A 122 1.87 15.53 -3.25
C GLN A 122 2.22 14.03 -3.23
N PHE A 123 2.69 13.54 -2.09
CA PHE A 123 2.91 12.12 -1.88
C PHE A 123 1.60 11.31 -1.92
N ASP A 124 0.52 11.82 -1.33
CA ASP A 124 -0.80 11.19 -1.40
C ASP A 124 -1.35 11.14 -2.84
N LEU A 125 -1.17 12.22 -3.62
CA LEU A 125 -1.52 12.24 -5.04
C LEU A 125 -0.70 11.24 -5.86
N LEU A 126 0.60 11.10 -5.55
CA LEU A 126 1.47 10.14 -6.19
C LEU A 126 1.04 8.69 -5.90
N LYS A 127 0.70 8.37 -4.65
CA LYS A 127 0.15 7.06 -4.28
C LYS A 127 -1.19 6.78 -4.97
N LEU A 128 -2.07 7.77 -5.08
CA LEU A 128 -3.34 7.63 -5.80
C LEU A 128 -3.10 7.31 -7.28
N TYR A 129 -2.17 8.03 -7.92
CA TYR A 129 -1.78 7.75 -9.30
C TYR A 129 -1.31 6.29 -9.48
N TRP A 130 -0.37 5.84 -8.64
CA TRP A 130 0.11 4.46 -8.69
C TRP A 130 -1.02 3.46 -8.51
N LEU A 131 -1.90 3.66 -7.54
CA LEU A 131 -3.00 2.73 -7.28
C LEU A 131 -4.00 2.67 -8.45
N LEU A 132 -4.35 3.81 -9.03
CA LEU A 132 -5.24 3.86 -10.20
C LEU A 132 -4.62 3.15 -11.41
N GLN A 133 -3.30 3.25 -11.61
CA GLN A 133 -2.60 2.50 -12.64
C GLN A 133 -2.70 1.00 -12.41
N GLU A 134 -2.40 0.53 -11.20
CA GLU A 134 -2.47 -0.90 -10.87
C GLU A 134 -3.89 -1.42 -11.06
N LEU A 135 -4.91 -0.73 -10.53
CA LEU A 135 -6.32 -1.12 -10.67
C LEU A 135 -6.82 -1.15 -12.12
N SER A 136 -6.24 -0.35 -13.02
CA SER A 136 -6.61 -0.30 -14.45
C SER A 136 -6.00 -1.40 -15.31
N GLN A 137 -4.96 -2.09 -14.85
CA GLN A 137 -4.30 -3.16 -15.60
C GLN A 137 -5.11 -4.47 -15.53
N PRO A 138 -5.33 -5.20 -16.62
CA PRO A 138 -5.95 -6.52 -16.57
C PRO A 138 -5.07 -7.53 -15.81
N LEU A 139 -5.69 -8.44 -15.05
CA LEU A 139 -5.01 -9.45 -14.19
C LEU A 139 -3.97 -10.31 -14.94
N GLU A 140 -4.08 -10.45 -16.27
CA GLU A 140 -3.23 -11.34 -17.06
C GLU A 140 -1.75 -10.94 -17.10
N ARG A 141 -1.41 -9.67 -16.89
CA ARG A 141 -0.01 -9.21 -16.86
C ARG A 141 0.75 -9.67 -15.60
N GLU A 142 0.06 -10.14 -14.57
CA GLU A 142 0.68 -10.55 -13.30
C GLU A 142 1.25 -11.98 -13.37
N LYS A 143 0.77 -12.85 -14.28
CA LYS A 143 1.32 -14.21 -14.48
C LYS A 143 2.66 -14.24 -15.21
N ALA A 144 2.98 -13.21 -16.00
CA ALA A 144 4.23 -13.14 -16.78
C ALA A 144 5.45 -12.63 -15.96
N ARG A 145 5.26 -12.37 -14.67
CA ARG A 145 6.33 -11.95 -13.72
C ARG A 145 6.33 -12.80 -12.44
N LEU A 146 5.74 -14.00 -12.52
CA LEU A 146 5.91 -15.08 -11.55
C LEU A 146 7.22 -15.80 -11.83
#